data_AF-X1UUY0-F1
#
_entry.id   AF-X1UUY0-F1
#
_cell.length_a   1.000
_cell.length_b   1.000
_cell.length_c   1.000
_cell.angle_alpha   90.00
_cell.angle_beta   90.00
_cell.angle_gamma   90.00
#
_symmetry.space_group_name_H-M   'P 1'
#
loop_
_entity.id
_entity.type
_entity.pdbx_description
1 polymer ?
#
loop_
_entity_poly.entity_id
_entity_poly.type
_entity_poly.pdbx_seq_one_letter_code
_entity_poly.pdbx_strand_id
1 'polypeptide(L)'
;AEYGTVDFERILSGLRIKNNKLYISSSALNAVMNTFYSAQNMYSNVYYHKTARIIDFMIMDALVEIPELLQKIISDVDYFISIDDQNIISEIKSLISKTDSENNYKKAYNIMKNVMDRKLKYYTEYIKMITLGAAIDMDEEFTKLKEEIECEFKDLSAKVDFSTKVLVIFLPII
;
A
#
# COMPACT_ATOMS: atom_id res chain seq x y z
N ALA A 1 -23.98 -5.08 0.14
CA ALA A 1 -23.38 -5.67 1.34
C ALA A 1 -22.20 -4.79 1.73
N GLU A 2 -22.05 -4.42 2.99
CA GLU A 2 -20.83 -3.75 3.47
C GLU A 2 -19.67 -4.73 3.30
N TYR A 3 -18.69 -4.37 2.48
CA TYR A 3 -17.47 -5.16 2.34
C TYR A 3 -16.73 -5.05 3.68
N GLY A 4 -16.48 -6.17 4.35
CA GLY A 4 -15.65 -6.17 5.56
C GLY A 4 -16.35 -6.38 6.90
N THR A 5 -17.61 -6.84 6.95
CA THR A 5 -18.28 -7.10 8.24
C THR A 5 -17.57 -8.23 9.02
N VAL A 6 -17.24 -7.96 10.29
CA VAL A 6 -16.55 -8.92 11.17
C VAL A 6 -17.37 -9.10 12.45
N ASP A 7 -17.70 -10.35 12.78
CA ASP A 7 -18.34 -10.72 14.05
C ASP A 7 -17.29 -10.81 15.16
N PHE A 8 -16.83 -9.64 15.62
CA PHE A 8 -15.75 -9.55 16.60
C PHE A 8 -16.16 -10.13 17.96
N GLU A 9 -17.44 -10.03 18.35
CA GLU A 9 -17.96 -10.57 19.61
C GLU A 9 -17.84 -12.10 19.64
N ARG A 10 -18.18 -12.78 18.54
CA ARG A 10 -18.03 -14.24 18.43
C ARG A 10 -16.57 -14.68 18.43
N ILE A 11 -15.67 -13.90 17.82
CA ILE A 11 -14.24 -14.18 17.84
C ILE A 11 -13.71 -14.07 19.26
N LEU A 12 -13.97 -12.94 19.94
CA LEU A 12 -13.51 -12.70 21.31
C LEU A 12 -14.02 -13.76 22.29
N SER A 13 -15.31 -14.11 22.21
CA SER A 13 -15.90 -15.16 23.06
C SER A 13 -15.34 -16.56 22.78
N GLY A 14 -14.76 -16.78 21.59
CA GLY A 14 -14.09 -18.02 21.20
C GLY A 14 -12.59 -18.09 21.54
N LEU A 15 -11.95 -16.98 21.90
CA LEU A 15 -10.52 -16.98 22.23
C LEU A 15 -10.24 -17.78 23.50
N ARG A 16 -9.21 -18.63 23.46
CA ARG A 16 -8.76 -19.47 24.58
C ARG A 16 -7.24 -19.36 24.71
N ILE A 17 -6.75 -19.44 25.94
CA ILE A 17 -5.32 -19.53 26.21
C ILE A 17 -5.03 -20.92 26.75
N LYS A 18 -4.08 -21.62 26.13
CA LYS A 18 -3.57 -22.91 26.61
C LYS A 18 -2.07 -22.95 26.38
N ASN A 19 -1.29 -23.42 27.35
CA ASN A 19 0.17 -23.51 27.23
C ASN A 19 0.84 -22.22 26.72
N ASN A 20 0.38 -21.07 27.23
CA ASN A 20 0.86 -19.74 26.83
C ASN A 20 0.72 -19.42 25.32
N LYS A 21 -0.21 -20.08 24.63
CA LYS A 21 -0.57 -19.82 23.23
C LYS A 21 -2.04 -19.46 23.14
N LEU A 22 -2.35 -18.56 22.20
CA LEU A 22 -3.71 -18.19 21.84
C LEU A 22 -4.29 -19.25 20.89
N TYR A 23 -5.51 -19.66 21.17
CA TYR A 23 -6.30 -20.59 20.38
C TYR A 23 -7.69 -20.03 20.15
N ILE A 24 -8.35 -20.53 19.11
CA ILE A 24 -9.76 -20.28 18.86
C ILE A 24 -10.54 -21.56 19.12
N SER A 25 -11.68 -21.45 19.81
CA SER A 25 -12.61 -22.56 19.93
C SER A 25 -13.20 -22.90 18.56
N SER A 26 -13.40 -24.18 18.31
CA SER A 26 -14.09 -24.67 17.10
C SER A 26 -15.44 -23.97 16.83
N SER A 27 -16.18 -23.59 17.87
CA SER A 27 -17.45 -22.86 17.77
C SER A 27 -17.32 -21.46 17.15
N ALA A 28 -16.15 -20.82 17.25
CA ALA A 28 -15.89 -19.49 16.70
C ALA A 28 -15.12 -19.54 15.37
N LEU A 29 -14.77 -20.73 14.87
CA LEU A 29 -14.00 -20.92 13.64
C LEU A 29 -14.65 -20.22 12.43
N ASN A 30 -15.96 -20.34 12.26
CA ASN A 30 -16.67 -19.69 11.15
C ASN A 30 -16.59 -18.17 11.21
N ALA A 31 -16.60 -17.56 12.41
CA ALA A 31 -16.46 -16.11 12.55
C ALA A 31 -15.05 -15.64 12.13
N VAL A 32 -14.03 -16.43 12.49
CA VAL A 32 -12.65 -16.18 12.05
C VAL A 32 -12.52 -16.35 10.53
N MET A 33 -13.08 -17.41 9.94
CA MET A 33 -13.05 -17.62 8.48
C MET A 33 -13.76 -16.48 7.74
N ASN A 34 -14.91 -16.03 8.24
CA ASN A 34 -15.61 -14.87 7.69
C ASN A 34 -14.76 -13.60 7.77
N THR A 35 -13.94 -13.44 8.81
CA THR A 35 -12.99 -12.32 8.90
C THR A 35 -11.95 -12.35 7.78
N PHE A 36 -11.42 -13.52 7.44
CA PHE A 36 -10.50 -13.66 6.31
C PHE A 36 -11.18 -13.33 4.97
N TYR A 37 -12.42 -13.80 4.76
CA TYR A 37 -13.19 -13.42 3.57
C TYR A 37 -13.48 -11.92 3.52
N SER A 38 -13.83 -11.32 4.65
CA SER A 38 -14.05 -9.89 4.80
C SER A 38 -12.78 -9.07 4.50
N ALA A 39 -11.64 -9.50 5.04
CA ALA A 39 -10.34 -8.89 4.74
C ALA A 39 -10.01 -9.00 3.23
N GLN A 40 -10.17 -10.18 2.63
CA GLN A 40 -9.95 -10.39 1.21
C GLN A 40 -10.83 -9.46 0.35
N ASN A 41 -12.11 -9.34 0.71
CA ASN A 41 -13.05 -8.43 0.04
C ASN A 41 -12.65 -6.96 0.21
N MET A 42 -12.10 -6.58 1.37
CA MET A 42 -11.61 -5.21 1.59
C MET A 42 -10.37 -4.90 0.75
N TYR A 43 -9.44 -5.85 0.67
CA TYR A 43 -8.28 -5.75 -0.18
C TYR A 43 -8.67 -5.61 -1.65
N SER A 44 -9.53 -6.48 -2.17
CA SER A 44 -9.88 -6.46 -3.60
C SER A 44 -10.70 -5.24 -4.00
N ASN A 45 -11.64 -4.79 -3.15
CA ASN A 45 -12.62 -3.77 -3.55
C ASN A 45 -12.27 -2.35 -3.11
N VAL A 46 -11.47 -2.19 -2.05
CA VAL A 46 -11.16 -0.87 -1.46
C VAL A 46 -9.68 -0.57 -1.51
N TYR A 47 -8.84 -1.37 -0.86
CA TYR A 47 -7.40 -1.07 -0.76
C TYR A 47 -6.68 -1.17 -2.10
N TYR A 48 -7.09 -2.11 -2.96
CA TYR A 48 -6.53 -2.30 -4.31
C TYR A 48 -7.47 -1.80 -5.39
N HIS A 49 -8.33 -0.83 -5.08
CA HIS A 49 -9.12 -0.20 -6.11
C HIS A 49 -8.22 0.59 -7.06
N LYS A 50 -8.36 0.33 -8.37
CA LYS A 50 -7.55 0.90 -9.45
C LYS A 50 -7.23 2.39 -9.30
N THR A 51 -8.24 3.20 -8.97
CA THR A 51 -8.07 4.65 -8.86
C THR A 51 -7.24 5.04 -7.63
N ALA A 52 -7.36 4.30 -6.52
CA ALA A 52 -6.54 4.52 -5.35
C ALA A 52 -5.08 4.16 -5.64
N ARG A 53 -4.82 3.02 -6.30
CA ARG A 53 -3.46 2.63 -6.71
C ARG A 53 -2.81 3.64 -7.66
N ILE A 54 -3.56 4.16 -8.62
CA ILE A 54 -3.08 5.23 -9.52
C ILE A 54 -2.65 6.47 -8.72
N ILE A 55 -3.43 6.86 -7.71
CA ILE A 55 -3.10 8.00 -6.84
C ILE A 55 -1.86 7.68 -5.99
N ASP A 56 -1.75 6.48 -5.40
CA ASP A 56 -0.59 6.06 -4.63
C ASP A 56 0.71 6.16 -5.46
N PHE A 57 0.66 5.72 -6.72
CA PHE A 57 1.79 5.83 -7.63
C PHE A 57 2.14 7.28 -7.96
N MET A 58 1.14 8.16 -8.09
CA MET A 58 1.39 9.59 -8.30
C MET A 58 2.03 10.22 -7.06
N ILE A 59 1.57 9.87 -5.86
CA ILE A 59 2.19 10.32 -4.61
C ILE A 59 3.64 9.82 -4.54
N MET A 60 3.87 8.53 -4.82
CA MET A 60 5.22 7.96 -4.86
C MET A 60 6.12 8.68 -5.87
N ASP A 61 5.62 8.97 -7.08
CA ASP A 61 6.35 9.78 -8.07
C ASP A 61 6.75 11.14 -7.52
N ALA A 62 5.83 11.83 -6.84
CA ALA A 62 6.12 13.12 -6.24
C ALA A 62 7.18 13.02 -5.13
N LEU A 63 7.13 11.98 -4.30
CA LEU A 63 8.07 11.79 -3.20
C LEU A 63 9.48 11.42 -3.68
N VAL A 64 9.60 10.64 -4.76
CA VAL A 64 10.91 10.29 -5.37
C VAL A 64 11.65 11.51 -5.90
N GLU A 65 10.94 12.56 -6.32
CA GLU A 65 11.53 13.82 -6.77
C GLU A 65 12.17 14.63 -5.61
N ILE A 66 11.82 14.34 -4.34
CA ILE A 66 12.22 15.13 -3.16
C ILE A 66 12.91 14.30 -2.06
N PRO A 67 13.97 13.54 -2.38
CA PRO A 67 14.62 12.63 -1.44
C PRO A 67 15.20 13.34 -0.20
N GLU A 68 15.64 14.59 -0.36
CA GLU A 68 16.18 15.41 0.73
C GLU A 68 15.14 15.72 1.81
N LEU A 69 13.90 16.01 1.41
CA LEU A 69 12.80 16.23 2.35
C LEU A 69 12.48 14.95 3.12
N LEU A 70 12.41 13.81 2.42
CA LEU A 70 12.20 12.51 3.07
C LEU A 70 13.32 12.17 4.05
N GLN A 71 14.57 12.44 3.66
CA GLN A 71 15.71 12.21 4.54
C GLN A 71 15.64 13.08 5.80
N LYS A 72 15.24 14.34 5.66
CA LYS A 72 15.01 15.24 6.79
C LYS A 72 13.90 14.73 7.71
N ILE A 73 12.78 14.27 7.14
CA ILE A 73 11.65 13.67 7.87
C ILE A 73 12.12 12.45 8.69
N ILE A 74 12.90 11.56 8.09
CA ILE A 74 13.32 10.31 8.76
C ILE A 74 14.42 10.56 9.81
N SER A 75 15.23 11.60 9.63
CA SER A 75 16.39 11.87 10.50
C SER A 75 16.04 12.61 11.80
N ASP A 76 14.87 13.25 11.88
CA ASP A 76 14.44 14.06 13.00
C ASP A 76 13.03 13.66 13.45
N VAL A 77 12.92 13.12 14.67
CA VAL A 77 11.66 12.61 15.23
C VAL A 77 10.65 13.74 15.45
N ASP A 78 11.09 14.91 15.92
CA ASP A 78 10.20 16.03 16.16
C ASP A 78 9.65 16.55 14.83
N TYR A 79 10.50 16.59 13.80
CA TYR A 79 10.07 16.92 12.45
C TYR A 79 9.14 15.85 11.86
N PHE A 80 9.43 14.56 12.04
CA PHE A 80 8.54 13.46 11.61
C PHE A 80 7.13 13.61 12.19
N ILE A 81 7.03 13.86 13.49
CA ILE A 81 5.74 14.04 14.19
C ILE A 81 5.02 15.31 13.69
N SER A 82 5.78 16.34 13.31
CA SER A 82 5.20 17.59 12.82
C SER A 82 4.60 17.47 11.42
N ILE A 83 4.94 16.45 10.64
CA ILE A 83 4.47 16.29 9.25
C ILE A 83 3.17 15.48 9.21
N ASP A 84 2.20 15.97 8.44
CA ASP A 84 0.90 15.35 8.19
C ASP A 84 0.44 15.53 6.73
N ASP A 85 -0.69 14.90 6.38
CA ASP A 85 -1.25 14.94 5.03
C ASP A 85 -1.60 16.36 4.54
N GLN A 86 -1.89 17.29 5.46
CA GLN A 86 -2.25 18.67 5.13
C GLN A 86 -1.02 19.55 4.92
N ASN A 87 0.02 19.35 5.73
CA ASN A 87 1.17 20.23 5.77
C ASN A 87 2.29 19.82 4.81
N ILE A 88 2.38 18.54 4.41
CA ILE A 88 3.42 18.05 3.50
C ILE A 88 3.42 18.82 2.17
N ILE A 89 2.24 19.12 1.63
CA ILE A 89 2.08 19.88 0.38
C ILE A 89 2.55 21.32 0.55
N SER A 90 2.24 21.93 1.70
CA SER A 90 2.68 23.29 2.04
C SER A 90 4.19 23.35 2.22
N GLU A 91 4.78 22.33 2.82
CA GLU A 91 6.22 22.20 3.01
C GLU A 91 6.95 22.09 1.66
N ILE A 92 6.50 21.19 0.78
CA ILE A 92 7.02 21.06 -0.59
C ILE A 92 6.94 22.41 -1.31
N LYS A 93 5.81 23.11 -1.21
CA LYS A 93 5.61 24.42 -1.84
C LYS A 93 6.58 25.49 -1.32
N SER A 94 6.86 25.50 -0.03
CA SER A 94 7.78 26.47 0.58
C SER A 94 9.21 26.31 0.04
N LEU A 95 9.61 25.08 -0.24
CA LEU A 95 10.93 24.71 -0.73
C LEU A 95 11.11 25.04 -2.23
N ILE A 96 10.02 25.20 -2.99
CA ILE A 96 10.09 25.67 -4.39
C ILE A 96 10.77 27.03 -4.50
N SER A 97 10.46 27.94 -3.55
CA SER A 97 10.90 29.33 -3.60
C SER A 97 12.38 29.55 -3.28
N LYS A 98 13.09 28.52 -2.83
CA LYS A 98 14.48 28.60 -2.33
C LYS A 98 15.52 28.08 -3.31
N THR A 99 15.12 27.55 -4.48
CA THR A 99 16.02 26.85 -5.42
C THR A 99 15.77 27.27 -6.87
N ASP A 100 16.84 27.69 -7.57
CA ASP A 100 16.78 28.49 -8.80
C ASP A 100 16.96 27.73 -10.14
N SER A 101 17.00 26.40 -10.16
CA SER A 101 17.18 25.66 -11.42
C SER A 101 16.47 24.31 -11.37
N GLU A 102 15.59 24.08 -12.36
CA GLU A 102 14.91 22.82 -12.66
C GLU A 102 14.37 22.07 -11.42
N ASN A 103 13.56 22.78 -10.64
CA ASN A 103 13.24 22.40 -9.28
C ASN A 103 12.40 21.11 -9.20
N ASN A 104 12.99 20.00 -8.76
CA ASN A 104 12.28 18.75 -8.51
C ASN A 104 11.13 18.93 -7.50
N TYR A 105 11.23 19.88 -6.56
CA TYR A 105 10.10 20.25 -5.68
C TYR A 105 8.93 20.86 -6.47
N LYS A 106 9.18 21.58 -7.57
CA LYS A 106 8.12 22.08 -8.47
C LYS A 106 7.44 20.93 -9.21
N LYS A 107 8.20 19.92 -9.65
CA LYS A 107 7.65 18.69 -10.24
C LYS A 107 6.78 17.93 -9.24
N ALA A 108 7.32 17.65 -8.05
CA ALA A 108 6.63 17.00 -6.96
C ALA A 108 5.32 17.74 -6.59
N TYR A 109 5.39 19.06 -6.43
CA TYR A 109 4.23 19.88 -6.14
C TYR A 109 3.16 19.82 -7.23
N ASN A 110 3.55 19.84 -8.51
CA ASN A 110 2.60 19.71 -9.61
C ASN A 110 1.91 18.34 -9.61
N ILE A 111 2.64 17.27 -9.29
CA ILE A 111 2.06 15.93 -9.17
C ILE A 111 1.08 15.86 -7.99
N MET A 112 1.48 16.36 -6.81
CA MET A 112 0.60 16.44 -5.63
C MET A 112 -0.64 17.30 -5.89
N LYS A 113 -0.49 18.40 -6.63
CA LYS A 113 -1.62 19.24 -7.07
C LYS A 113 -2.56 18.48 -8.00
N ASN A 114 -2.03 17.69 -8.93
CA ASN A 114 -2.85 16.84 -9.79
C ASN A 114 -3.62 15.78 -8.98
N VAL A 115 -3.01 15.21 -7.93
CA VAL A 115 -3.70 14.31 -7.00
C VAL A 115 -4.88 15.02 -6.32
N MET A 116 -4.66 16.22 -5.77
CA MET A 116 -5.73 17.03 -5.14
C MET A 116 -6.85 17.39 -6.13
N ASP A 117 -6.48 17.79 -7.35
CA ASP A 117 -7.42 18.11 -8.44
C ASP A 117 -8.08 16.85 -9.04
N ARG A 118 -7.73 15.64 -8.57
CA ARG A 118 -8.12 14.34 -9.12
C ARG A 118 -7.83 14.19 -10.62
N LYS A 119 -6.74 14.81 -11.10
CA LYS A 119 -6.22 14.68 -12.47
C LYS A 119 -5.26 13.49 -12.55
N LEU A 120 -5.81 12.33 -12.87
CA LEU A 120 -5.07 11.06 -12.89
C LEU A 120 -4.07 11.01 -14.07
N LYS A 121 -2.83 10.60 -13.78
CA LYS A 121 -1.75 10.43 -14.78
C LYS A 121 -1.92 9.14 -15.60
N TYR A 122 -2.43 8.08 -14.97
CA TYR A 122 -2.60 6.76 -15.57
C TYR A 122 -4.07 6.50 -15.88
N TYR A 123 -4.35 5.87 -17.03
CA TYR A 123 -5.72 5.65 -17.52
C TYR A 123 -6.26 4.24 -17.21
N THR A 124 -5.39 3.22 -17.18
CA THR A 124 -5.79 1.83 -17.02
C THR A 124 -4.85 1.06 -16.09
N GLU A 125 -5.40 0.09 -15.37
CA GLU A 125 -4.68 -0.89 -14.57
C GLU A 125 -4.88 -2.27 -15.22
N TYR A 126 -3.86 -3.11 -15.19
CA TYR A 126 -3.96 -4.52 -15.58
C TYR A 126 -3.51 -5.40 -14.43
N ILE A 127 -4.42 -6.23 -13.91
CA ILE A 127 -4.12 -7.17 -12.83
C ILE A 127 -3.77 -8.52 -13.45
N LYS A 128 -2.56 -9.00 -13.19
CA LYS A 128 -2.11 -10.34 -13.58
C LYS A 128 -1.89 -11.17 -12.32
N MET A 129 -2.68 -12.22 -12.13
CA MET A 129 -2.44 -13.20 -11.07
C MET A 129 -1.37 -14.19 -11.53
N ILE A 130 -0.41 -14.46 -10.64
CA ILE A 130 0.70 -15.37 -10.91
C ILE A 130 0.73 -16.41 -9.79
N THR A 131 0.74 -17.68 -10.16
CA THR A 131 0.86 -18.78 -9.21
C THR A 131 2.34 -19.10 -9.04
N LEU A 132 2.90 -18.79 -7.87
CA LEU A 132 4.27 -19.15 -7.52
C LEU A 132 4.31 -20.54 -6.86
N GLY A 133 5.33 -21.33 -7.19
CA GLY A 133 5.59 -22.61 -6.56
C GLY A 133 6.08 -22.44 -5.11
N ALA A 134 5.70 -23.34 -4.21
CA ALA A 134 5.94 -23.24 -2.76
C ALA A 134 7.43 -23.24 -2.31
N ALA A 135 8.38 -23.38 -3.23
CA ALA A 135 9.81 -23.52 -2.94
C ALA A 135 10.67 -22.35 -3.44
N ILE A 136 10.06 -21.27 -3.92
CA ILE A 136 10.77 -20.15 -4.53
C ILE A 136 10.89 -19.00 -3.55
N ASP A 137 12.07 -18.37 -3.50
CA ASP A 137 12.23 -17.07 -2.85
C ASP A 137 11.42 -16.03 -3.62
N MET A 138 10.22 -15.74 -3.08
CA MET A 138 9.24 -14.92 -3.76
C MET A 138 9.77 -13.50 -4.06
N ASP A 139 10.64 -12.95 -3.22
CA ASP A 139 11.07 -11.55 -3.35
C ASP A 139 12.04 -11.34 -4.52
N GLU A 140 12.97 -12.28 -4.74
CA GLU A 140 13.90 -12.21 -5.87
C GLU A 140 13.18 -12.41 -7.21
N GLU A 141 12.21 -13.33 -7.26
CA GLU A 141 11.46 -13.63 -8.48
C GLU A 141 10.49 -12.51 -8.86
N PHE A 142 9.80 -11.90 -7.88
CA PHE A 142 8.99 -10.71 -8.13
C PHE A 142 9.81 -9.54 -8.64
N THR A 143 11.04 -9.37 -8.15
CA THR A 143 11.94 -8.29 -8.61
C THR A 143 12.34 -8.49 -10.07
N LYS A 144 12.75 -9.71 -10.45
CA LYS A 144 13.08 -10.03 -11.86
C LYS A 144 11.89 -9.82 -12.78
N LEU A 145 10.73 -10.32 -12.38
CA LEU A 145 9.50 -10.17 -13.16
C LEU A 145 9.10 -8.69 -13.31
N LYS A 146 9.32 -7.88 -12.27
CA LYS A 146 9.10 -6.42 -12.32
C LYS A 146 9.91 -5.80 -13.46
N GLU A 147 11.20 -6.06 -13.45
CA GLU A 147 12.15 -5.50 -14.41
C GLU A 147 11.82 -5.95 -15.84
N GLU A 148 11.47 -7.22 -16.02
CA GLU A 148 11.07 -7.76 -17.33
C GLU A 148 9.84 -7.05 -17.89
N ILE A 149 8.77 -6.92 -17.10
CA ILE A 149 7.52 -6.29 -17.55
C ILE A 149 7.70 -4.78 -17.76
N GLU A 150 8.37 -4.09 -16.85
CA GLU A 150 8.64 -2.65 -17.01
C GLU A 150 9.53 -2.37 -18.23
N CYS A 151 10.45 -3.28 -18.56
CA CYS A 151 11.26 -3.20 -19.77
C CYS A 151 10.45 -3.49 -21.04
N GLU A 152 9.58 -4.52 -21.02
CA GLU A 152 8.72 -4.88 -22.16
C GLU A 152 7.77 -3.74 -22.53
N PHE A 153 7.22 -3.04 -21.54
CA PHE A 153 6.24 -1.96 -21.73
C PHE A 153 6.81 -0.56 -21.48
N LYS A 154 8.12 -0.39 -21.67
CA LYS A 154 8.82 0.89 -21.42
C LYS A 154 8.21 2.07 -22.19
N ASP A 155 7.79 1.84 -23.44
CA ASP A 155 7.17 2.84 -24.30
C ASP A 155 5.79 3.31 -23.79
N LEU A 156 5.13 2.49 -22.97
CA LEU A 156 3.84 2.82 -22.34
C LEU A 156 3.98 3.44 -20.96
N SER A 157 5.21 3.67 -20.47
CA SER A 157 5.48 4.12 -19.09
C SER A 157 4.77 3.26 -18.05
N ALA A 158 4.73 1.95 -18.29
CA ALA A 158 4.09 0.99 -17.40
C ALA A 158 4.83 0.94 -16.05
N LYS A 159 4.06 0.76 -14.97
CA LYS A 159 4.58 0.53 -13.63
C LYS A 159 3.95 -0.73 -13.08
N VAL A 160 4.78 -1.55 -12.44
CA VAL A 160 4.33 -2.82 -11.88
C VAL A 160 4.40 -2.79 -10.36
N ASP A 161 3.32 -3.25 -9.74
CA ASP A 161 3.18 -3.36 -8.30
C ASP A 161 2.86 -4.79 -7.86
N PHE A 162 3.67 -5.28 -6.91
CA PHE A 162 3.54 -6.59 -6.27
C PHE A 162 3.26 -6.50 -4.77
N SER A 163 2.98 -5.30 -4.25
CA SER A 163 2.78 -5.05 -2.82
C SER A 163 1.51 -5.71 -2.27
N THR A 164 0.66 -6.24 -3.15
CA THR A 164 -0.60 -6.92 -2.84
C THR A 164 -0.40 -8.34 -2.31
N LYS A 165 0.43 -8.50 -1.28
CA LYS A 165 0.64 -9.78 -0.58
C LYS A 165 -0.51 -10.04 0.40
N VAL A 166 -1.31 -11.08 0.16
CA VAL A 166 -2.29 -11.56 1.15
C VAL A 166 -1.56 -12.43 2.18
N LEU A 167 -1.35 -11.90 3.38
CA LEU A 167 -0.77 -12.65 4.50
C LEU A 167 -1.79 -13.66 5.04
N VAL A 168 -1.54 -14.95 4.83
CA VAL A 168 -2.33 -16.03 5.43
C VAL A 168 -1.82 -16.26 6.87
N ILE A 169 -2.59 -15.82 7.87
CA ILE A 169 -2.29 -16.09 9.28
C ILE A 169 -2.91 -17.43 9.66
N PHE A 170 -2.07 -18.43 9.98
CA PHE A 170 -2.54 -19.70 10.52
C PHE A 170 -2.75 -19.59 12.04
N LEU A 171 -4.01 -19.65 12.48
CA LEU A 171 -4.35 -19.77 13.90
C LEU A 171 -4.60 -21.25 14.26
N PRO A 172 -3.94 -21.80 15.29
CA PRO A 172 -4.22 -23.17 15.74
C PRO A 172 -5.60 -23.26 16.40
N ILE A 173 -6.32 -24.33 16.10
CA ILE A 173 -7.69 -24.60 16.59
C ILE A 173 -7.62 -25.55 17.79
N ILE A 174 -8.44 -25.31 18.83
CA ILE A 174 -8.67 -26.23 19.96
C ILE A 174 -10.15 -26.58 20.07
#